data_AF-A0A2M7MSR1-F1
#
_entry.id   AF-A0A2M7MSR1-F1
#
_cell.length_a   1.000
_cell.length_b   1.000
_cell.length_c   1.000
_cell.angle_alpha   90.00
_cell.angle_beta   90.00
_cell.angle_gamma   90.00
#
_symmetry.space_group_name_H-M   'P 1'
#
loop_
_entity.id
_entity.type
_entity.pdbx_description
1 polymer ?
#
loop_
_entity_poly.entity_id
_entity_poly.type
_entity_poly.pdbx_seq_one_letter_code
_entity_poly.pdbx_strand_id
1 'polypeptide(L)' 'MSDAISDFMVHVGESLSAEQIRKMEARVRDHHCVISAAFPQRTPHLMMVVYDSECTHAKDILGHVRASGAHATML' A
#
# COMPACT_ATOMS: atom_id res chain seq x y z
N MET A 1 18.96 12.23 -1.83
CA MET A 1 17.91 11.74 -2.73
C MET A 1 18.19 10.26 -2.86
N SER A 2 17.37 9.41 -2.23
CA SER A 2 17.55 7.96 -2.32
C SER A 2 17.10 7.50 -3.69
N ASP A 3 18.00 6.85 -4.42
CA ASP A 3 17.79 6.35 -5.79
C ASP A 3 17.14 4.95 -5.80
N ALA A 4 16.91 4.33 -4.63
CA ALA A 4 16.33 2.99 -4.54
C ALA A 4 14.80 3.05 -4.34
N ILE A 5 14.09 3.66 -5.28
CA ILE A 5 12.63 3.59 -5.33
C ILE A 5 12.22 2.19 -5.77
N SER A 6 11.34 1.55 -4.98
CA SER A 6 10.75 0.25 -5.31
C SER A 6 9.23 0.35 -5.28
N ASP A 7 8.59 -0.49 -6.07
CA ASP A 7 7.14 -0.67 -6.07
C ASP A 7 6.76 -2.12 -5.79
N PHE A 8 5.59 -2.31 -5.20
CA PHE A 8 4.99 -3.62 -5.00
C PHE A 8 3.46 -3.55 -5.05
N MET A 9 2.86 -4.69 -5.36
CA MET A 9 1.41 -4.84 -5.39
C MET A 9 0.92 -5.57 -4.15
N VAL A 10 -0.15 -5.03 -3.58
CA VAL A 10 -0.86 -5.61 -2.45
C VAL A 10 -2.25 -6.02 -2.91
N HIS A 11 -2.54 -7.31 -2.83
CA HIS A 11 -3.88 -7.83 -3.00
C HIS A 11 -4.66 -7.71 -1.70
N VAL A 12 -5.75 -6.96 -1.72
CA VAL A 12 -6.70 -6.86 -0.61
C VAL A 12 -7.86 -7.81 -0.92
N GLY A 13 -8.03 -8.83 -0.07
CA GLY A 13 -8.99 -9.93 -0.30
C GLY A 13 -10.46 -9.55 -0.16
N GLU A 14 -10.77 -8.32 0.26
CA GLU A 14 -12.12 -7.81 0.42
C GLU A 14 -12.46 -6.78 -0.67
N SER A 15 -13.72 -6.78 -1.11
CA SER A 15 -14.27 -5.71 -1.93
C SER A 15 -14.38 -4.43 -1.10
N LEU A 16 -13.33 -3.61 -1.14
CA LEU A 16 -13.32 -2.32 -0.44
C LEU A 16 -14.29 -1.34 -1.14
N SER A 17 -15.15 -0.70 -0.35
CA SER A 17 -15.91 0.47 -0.80
C SER A 17 -14.98 1.64 -1.13
N ALA A 18 -15.45 2.59 -1.93
CA ALA A 18 -14.68 3.78 -2.28
C ALA A 18 -14.20 4.59 -1.06
N GLU A 19 -14.95 4.56 0.05
CA GLU A 19 -14.53 5.19 1.30
C GLU A 19 -13.38 4.42 1.97
N GLN A 20 -13.47 3.08 2.02
CA GLN A 20 -12.41 2.24 2.57
C GLN A 20 -11.12 2.36 1.74
N ILE A 21 -11.23 2.41 0.41
CA ILE A 21 -10.09 2.65 -0.50
C ILE A 21 -9.40 3.97 -0.14
N ARG A 22 -10.15 5.08 -0.07
CA ARG A 22 -9.57 6.40 0.27
C ARG A 22 -8.91 6.40 1.66
N LYS A 23 -9.54 5.77 2.65
CA LYS A 23 -8.97 5.64 4.01
C LYS A 23 -7.68 4.82 4.00
N MET A 24 -7.65 3.73 3.23
CA MET A 24 -6.48 2.87 3.10
C MET A 24 -5.32 3.61 2.44
N GLU A 25 -5.57 4.27 1.29
CA GLU A 25 -4.57 5.07 0.59
C GLU A 25 -3.98 6.17 1.48
N ALA A 26 -4.84 6.89 2.21
CA ALA A 26 -4.39 7.93 3.14
C ALA A 26 -3.51 7.36 4.25
N ARG A 27 -3.88 6.23 4.84
CA ARG A 27 -3.10 5.57 5.90
C ARG A 27 -1.75 5.05 5.42
N VAL A 28 -1.70 4.45 4.23
CA VAL A 28 -0.45 3.91 3.68
C VAL A 28 0.49 5.06 3.29
N ARG A 29 -0.07 6.15 2.75
CA ARG A 29 0.69 7.37 2.42
C ARG A 29 1.19 8.13 3.64
N ASP A 30 0.57 7.96 4.81
CA ASP A 30 1.04 8.55 6.07
C ASP A 30 2.36 7.93 6.57
N HIS A 31 2.75 6.77 6.02
CA HIS A 31 4.03 6.18 6.32
C HIS A 31 5.17 6.97 5.66
N HIS A 32 6.09 7.51 6.45
CA HIS A 32 7.16 8.40 6.01
C HIS A 32 8.03 7.90 4.83
N CYS A 33 8.26 6.58 4.73
CA CYS A 33 9.02 5.98 3.62
C CYS A 33 8.18 5.69 2.36
N VAL A 34 6.85 5.90 2.40
CA VAL A 34 5.97 5.66 1.25
C VAL A 34 5.89 6.92 0.41
N ILE A 35 6.20 6.78 -0.88
CA ILE A 35 6.16 7.85 -1.87
C ILE A 35 4.76 7.96 -2.47
N SER A 36 4.13 6.82 -2.77
CA SER A 36 2.79 6.77 -3.34
C SER A 36 2.07 5.48 -2.95
N ALA A 37 0.75 5.58 -2.79
CA ALA A 37 -0.14 4.44 -2.59
C ALA A 37 -1.46 4.76 -3.29
N ALA A 38 -1.90 3.87 -4.18
CA ALA A 38 -3.12 4.04 -4.96
C ALA A 38 -3.73 2.69 -5.38
N PHE A 39 -5.06 2.63 -5.46
CA PHE A 39 -5.78 1.51 -6.05
C PHE A 39 -6.10 1.81 -7.52
N PRO A 40 -5.66 0.97 -8.48
CA PRO A 40 -6.02 1.15 -9.88
C PRO A 40 -7.52 0.98 -10.09
N GLN A 41 -8.15 1.87 -10.86
CA GLN A 41 -9.60 1.81 -11.13
C GLN A 41 -10.04 0.51 -11.83
N ARG A 42 -9.14 -0.12 -12.59
CA ARG A 42 -9.40 -1.40 -13.26
C ARG A 42 -9.41 -2.59 -12.30
N THR A 43 -8.74 -2.48 -11.15
CA THR A 43 -8.55 -3.55 -10.17
C THR A 43 -8.60 -2.98 -8.74
N PRO A 44 -9.80 -2.68 -8.22
CA PRO A 44 -9.96 -2.01 -6.92
C PRO A 44 -9.57 -2.89 -5.71
N HIS A 45 -9.23 -4.14 -5.95
CA HIS A 45 -8.70 -5.10 -4.97
C HIS A 45 -7.16 -5.17 -4.98
N LEU A 46 -6.50 -4.48 -5.91
CA LEU A 46 -5.04 -4.35 -5.96
C LEU A 46 -4.66 -2.93 -5.56
N MET A 47 -3.73 -2.80 -4.63
CA MET A 47 -3.10 -1.53 -4.29
C MET A 47 -1.67 -1.55 -4.79
N MET A 48 -1.28 -0.52 -5.53
CA MET A 48 0.11 -0.28 -5.88
C MET A 48 0.72 0.66 -4.85
N VAL A 49 1.85 0.26 -4.28
CA VAL A 49 2.59 1.06 -3.32
C VAL A 49 4.00 1.26 -3.83
N VAL A 50 4.41 2.52 -3.90
CA VAL A 50 5.76 2.97 -4.26
C VAL A 50 6.40 3.53 -3.00
N TYR A 51 7.59 3.06 -2.68
CA TYR A 51 8.29 3.39 -1.45
C TYR A 51 9.79 3.47 -1.66
N ASP A 52 10.47 4.09 -0.70
CA ASP A 52 11.92 4.11 -0.63
C ASP A 52 12.42 2.83 0.05
N SER A 53 13.10 1.99 -0.73
CA SER A 53 13.61 0.69 -0.26
C SER A 53 14.87 0.79 0.61
N GLU A 54 15.51 1.96 0.70
CA GLU A 54 16.56 2.21 1.71
C GLU A 54 15.95 2.58 3.07
N CYS A 55 14.71 3.09 3.07
CA CYS A 55 14.03 3.59 4.27
C CYS A 55 13.20 2.51 4.98
N THR A 56 12.50 1.65 4.22
CA THR A 56 11.68 0.56 4.77
C THR A 56 11.65 -0.62 3.80
N HIS A 57 11.13 -1.76 4.23
CA HIS A 57 10.82 -2.87 3.32
C HIS A 57 9.32 -3.03 3.08
N ALA A 58 8.95 -3.60 1.92
CA ALA A 58 7.56 -3.89 1.57
C ALA A 58 6.84 -4.77 2.62
N LYS A 59 7.57 -5.64 3.33
CA LYS A 59 7.00 -6.49 4.40
C LYS A 59 6.53 -5.67 5.60
N ASP A 60 7.26 -4.61 5.95
CA ASP A 60 6.91 -3.73 7.08
C ASP A 60 5.71 -2.87 6.71
N ILE A 61 5.68 -2.33 5.48
CA ILE A 61 4.52 -1.61 4.94
C ILE A 61 3.30 -2.54 4.89
N LEU A 62 3.45 -3.77 4.43
CA LEU A 62 2.37 -4.76 4.42
C LEU A 62 1.85 -5.06 5.84
N GLY A 63 2.75 -5.14 6.83
CA GLY A 63 2.38 -5.27 8.24
C GLY A 63 1.50 -4.12 8.71
N HIS A 64 1.86 -2.88 8.35
CA HIS A 64 1.06 -1.69 8.65
C HIS A 64 -0.32 -1.72 7.96
N VAL A 65 -0.37 -2.14 6.70
CA VAL A 65 -1.63 -2.32 5.95
C VAL A 65 -2.52 -3.36 6.64
N ARG A 66 -1.96 -4.50 7.08
CA ARG A 66 -2.71 -5.55 7.79
C ARG A 66 -3.22 -5.09 9.16
N ALA A 67 -2.42 -4.34 9.90
CA ALA A 67 -2.81 -3.77 11.19
C ALA A 67 -4.03 -2.82 11.10
N SER A 68 -4.28 -2.28 9.91
CA SER A 68 -5.42 -1.41 9.65
C SER A 68 -6.78 -2.16 9.54
N GLY A 69 -6.74 -3.50 9.60
CA GLY A 69 -7.92 -4.37 9.58
C GLY A 69 -8.17 -5.06 8.24
N ALA A 70 -7.36 -4.79 7.21
CA ALA A 70 -7.52 -5.38 5.89
C ALA A 70 -6.74 -6.70 5.74
N HIS A 71 -7.38 -7.67 5.09
CA HIS A 71 -6.73 -8.89 4.64
C HIS A 71 -5.87 -8.61 3.40
N ALA A 72 -4.68 -8.10 3.62
CA ALA A 72 -3.72 -7.75 2.58
C ALA A 72 -2.67 -8.86 2.37
N THR A 73 -2.32 -9.15 1.12
CA THR A 73 -1.28 -10.10 0.73
C THR A 73 -0.39 -9.47 -0.34
N MET A 74 0.93 -9.60 -0.19
CA MET A 74 1.88 -9.17 -1.22
C MET A 74 1.90 -10.18 -2.36
N LEU A 75 1.88 -9.67 -3.59
CA LEU A 75 2.03 -10.44 -4.83
C LEU A 75 3.48 -10.42 -5.32
#